data_AF-A0A8H7PLA2-F1
#
_entry.id   AF-A0A8H7PLA2-F1
#
_cell.length_a   1.000
_cell.length_b   1.000
_cell.length_c   1.000
_cell.angle_alpha   90.00
_cell.angle_beta   90.00
_cell.angle_gamma   90.00
#
_symmetry.space_group_name_H-M   'P 1'
#
loop_
_entity.id
_entity.type
_entity.pdbx_description
1 polymer ?
#
loop_
_entity_poly.entity_id
_entity_poly.type
_entity_poly.pdbx_seq_one_letter_code
_entity_poly.pdbx_strand_id
1 'polypeptide(L)'
;MLTSVLVVIYKVRSENSLDSVPVVYQDLTTWDLADRLNQIQLGRLIFNYGAASFFMLNVSIFIGKFVRKLDITDKRIAVSPKPYALLLLRVATPLLVLLSRTHNAILFSVFELQLQLLHLWFCSDTEAPSATDSVASILPKPVAATSILLALTQCTFFLMGNSNSLSSVDLGNAYIGVDDYNIGFTGLLTFVSNWSGSIWWTIAGISIIVDGYWQCYKPVESVVMHSHSTAVTSGDDHDDHEDETLETTAAEGSKSAISSDLLSYYSMYYICSAFFFSVALSTLTISVTILRQHLFIWTVFSPKFLFQGAWITLYHCVIQTLISTFLVVVWVPWCIT
;
A
#
# COMPACT_ATOMS: atom_id res chain seq x y z
N MET A 1 -10.34 -8.92 -7.31
CA MET A 1 -11.54 -8.47 -8.04
C MET A 1 -12.72 -9.39 -7.74
N LEU A 2 -12.79 -10.63 -8.25
CA LEU A 2 -13.92 -11.53 -7.96
C LEU A 2 -14.10 -11.82 -6.46
N THR A 3 -13.00 -12.11 -5.74
CA THR A 3 -13.00 -12.33 -4.28
C THR A 3 -13.44 -11.08 -3.51
N SER A 4 -12.97 -9.91 -3.92
CA SER A 4 -13.36 -8.62 -3.37
C SER A 4 -14.85 -8.36 -3.56
N VAL A 5 -15.39 -8.60 -4.76
CA VAL A 5 -16.82 -8.44 -5.09
C VAL A 5 -17.68 -9.41 -4.27
N LEU A 6 -17.27 -10.67 -4.14
CA LEU A 6 -17.97 -11.65 -3.33
C LEU A 6 -18.02 -11.26 -1.85
N VAL A 7 -16.90 -10.74 -1.33
CA VAL A 7 -16.80 -10.21 0.03
C VAL A 7 -17.71 -9.00 0.24
N VAL A 8 -17.80 -8.09 -0.74
CA VAL A 8 -18.72 -6.94 -0.70
C VAL A 8 -20.18 -7.42 -0.65
N ILE A 9 -20.57 -8.35 -1.54
CA ILE A 9 -21.93 -8.90 -1.61
C ILE A 9 -22.30 -9.57 -0.27
N TYR A 10 -21.40 -10.38 0.27
CA TYR A 10 -21.57 -11.02 1.56
C TYR A 10 -21.80 -9.99 2.68
N LYS A 11 -20.94 -8.97 2.76
CA LYS A 11 -20.99 -7.98 3.85
C LYS A 11 -22.27 -7.14 3.81
N VAL A 12 -22.79 -6.83 2.63
CA VAL A 12 -24.06 -6.09 2.44
C VAL A 12 -25.28 -6.89 2.94
N ARG A 13 -25.29 -8.22 2.84
CA ARG A 13 -26.41 -9.07 3.32
C ARG A 13 -26.46 -9.25 4.84
N SER A 14 -25.33 -9.04 5.52
CA SER A 14 -25.19 -9.20 6.97
C SER A 14 -25.98 -8.16 7.80
N GLU A 15 -26.23 -6.96 7.29
CA GLU A 15 -26.70 -5.82 8.09
C GLU A 15 -28.23 -5.59 8.14
N ASN A 16 -29.03 -6.51 7.61
CA ASN A 16 -30.49 -6.54 7.88
C ASN A 16 -31.30 -5.32 7.40
N SER A 17 -30.73 -4.43 6.58
CA SER A 17 -31.38 -3.24 6.03
C SER A 17 -31.60 -3.37 4.52
N LEU A 18 -32.47 -4.30 4.12
CA LEU A 18 -32.89 -4.49 2.72
C LEU A 18 -33.46 -3.21 2.08
N ASP A 19 -33.91 -2.24 2.88
CA ASP A 19 -34.41 -0.95 2.42
C ASP A 19 -33.31 0.05 2.02
N SER A 20 -32.04 -0.25 2.33
CA SER A 20 -30.89 0.63 2.07
C SER A 20 -29.94 0.13 0.97
N VAL A 21 -30.26 -1.02 0.37
CA VAL A 21 -29.42 -1.63 -0.67
C VAL A 21 -29.68 -0.91 -2.00
N PRO A 22 -28.66 -0.31 -2.65
CA PRO A 22 -28.81 0.29 -3.97
C PRO A 22 -29.32 -0.75 -4.97
N VAL A 23 -30.29 -0.37 -5.82
CA VAL A 23 -31.04 -1.25 -6.76
C VAL A 23 -30.13 -2.19 -7.57
N VAL A 24 -28.91 -1.75 -7.89
CA VAL A 24 -27.90 -2.51 -8.65
C VAL A 24 -27.53 -3.86 -8.02
N TYR A 25 -27.70 -4.03 -6.70
CA TYR A 25 -27.30 -5.25 -6.00
C TYR A 25 -28.47 -6.21 -5.69
N GLN A 26 -29.72 -5.85 -6.01
CA GLN A 26 -30.89 -6.66 -5.68
C GLN A 26 -30.90 -8.05 -6.35
N ASP A 27 -30.35 -8.17 -7.56
CA ASP A 27 -30.29 -9.47 -8.25
C ASP A 27 -29.18 -10.38 -7.68
N LEU A 28 -28.10 -9.79 -7.16
CA LEU A 28 -26.93 -10.49 -6.62
C LEU A 28 -27.13 -10.98 -5.18
N THR A 29 -28.13 -10.48 -4.46
CA THR A 29 -28.44 -10.89 -3.07
C THR A 29 -29.19 -12.23 -2.99
N THR A 30 -29.67 -12.75 -4.13
CA THR A 30 -30.43 -14.01 -4.23
C THR A 30 -29.55 -15.27 -4.19
N TRP A 31 -28.23 -15.14 -4.22
CA TRP A 31 -27.31 -16.29 -4.23
C TRP A 31 -27.13 -16.89 -2.82
N ASP A 32 -27.25 -18.22 -2.70
CA ASP A 32 -27.09 -19.00 -1.46
C ASP A 32 -25.68 -18.92 -0.84
N LEU A 33 -24.68 -18.45 -1.58
CA LEU A 33 -23.29 -18.36 -1.11
C LEU A 33 -23.03 -17.27 -0.05
N ALA A 34 -24.07 -16.51 0.34
CA ALA A 34 -23.98 -15.33 1.20
C ALA A 34 -24.90 -15.41 2.43
N ASP A 35 -24.97 -16.56 3.09
CA ASP A 35 -25.70 -16.70 4.36
C ASP A 35 -25.12 -15.81 5.47
N ARG A 36 -25.96 -15.38 6.41
CA ARG A 36 -25.53 -14.48 7.50
C ARG A 36 -24.62 -15.23 8.47
N LEU A 37 -23.40 -14.75 8.66
CA LEU A 37 -22.55 -15.24 9.75
C LEU A 37 -22.72 -14.36 10.99
N ASN A 38 -22.75 -15.00 12.15
CA ASN A 38 -22.60 -14.33 13.43
C ASN A 38 -21.23 -13.63 13.53
N GLN A 39 -21.09 -12.65 14.42
CA GLN A 39 -19.85 -11.88 14.60
C GLN A 39 -18.60 -12.76 14.85
N ILE A 40 -18.77 -13.87 15.56
CA ILE A 40 -17.71 -14.87 15.80
C ILE A 40 -17.35 -15.63 14.51
N GLN A 41 -18.36 -16.06 13.76
CA GLN A 41 -18.17 -16.75 12.48
C GLN A 41 -17.54 -15.81 11.44
N LEU A 42 -17.95 -14.54 11.40
CA LEU A 42 -17.34 -13.50 10.58
C LEU A 42 -15.87 -13.30 10.95
N GLY A 43 -15.53 -13.29 12.25
CA GLY A 43 -14.15 -13.27 12.70
C GLY A 43 -13.35 -14.45 12.19
N ARG A 44 -13.90 -15.67 12.32
CA ARG A 44 -13.28 -16.88 11.77
C ARG A 44 -13.06 -16.77 10.26
N LEU A 45 -14.01 -16.23 9.51
CA LEU A 45 -13.85 -15.98 8.08
C LEU A 45 -12.71 -14.99 7.80
N ILE A 46 -12.67 -13.85 8.49
CA ILE A 46 -11.64 -12.82 8.31
C ILE A 46 -10.25 -13.37 8.61
N PHE A 47 -10.08 -14.05 9.74
CA PHE A 47 -8.77 -14.57 10.14
C PHE A 47 -8.33 -15.74 9.26
N ASN A 48 -9.23 -16.66 8.91
CA ASN A 48 -8.91 -17.76 7.99
C ASN A 48 -8.58 -17.24 6.59
N TYR A 49 -9.37 -16.29 6.08
CA TYR A 49 -9.10 -15.64 4.80
C TYR A 49 -7.76 -14.90 4.82
N GLY A 50 -7.49 -14.12 5.87
CA GLY A 50 -6.24 -13.39 6.03
C GLY A 50 -5.03 -14.33 6.06
N ALA A 51 -5.10 -15.39 6.86
CA ALA A 51 -4.04 -16.39 6.96
C ALA A 51 -3.83 -17.14 5.63
N ALA A 52 -4.91 -17.61 5.00
CA ALA A 52 -4.85 -18.31 3.72
C ALA A 52 -4.29 -17.41 2.61
N SER A 53 -4.70 -16.15 2.55
CA SER A 53 -4.23 -15.21 1.52
C SER A 53 -2.77 -14.83 1.73
N PHE A 54 -2.33 -14.64 2.98
CA PHE A 54 -0.91 -14.44 3.30
C PHE A 54 -0.08 -15.67 2.93
N PHE A 55 -0.56 -16.87 3.24
CA PHE A 55 0.11 -18.11 2.85
C PHE A 55 0.22 -18.23 1.32
N MET A 56 -0.86 -17.99 0.58
CA MET A 56 -0.86 -18.04 -0.89
C MET A 56 0.05 -16.98 -1.52
N LEU A 57 0.13 -15.79 -0.93
CA LEU A 57 1.09 -14.75 -1.34
C LEU A 57 2.53 -15.26 -1.21
N ASN A 58 2.90 -15.80 -0.05
CA ASN A 58 4.24 -16.33 0.21
C ASN A 58 4.58 -17.52 -0.69
N VAL A 59 3.63 -18.43 -0.91
CA VAL A 59 3.80 -19.56 -1.84
C VAL A 59 4.01 -19.05 -3.27
N SER A 60 3.23 -18.06 -3.71
CA SER A 60 3.39 -17.47 -5.05
C SER A 60 4.77 -16.82 -5.24
N ILE A 61 5.27 -16.13 -4.21
CA ILE A 61 6.62 -15.56 -4.20
C ILE A 61 7.67 -16.68 -4.24
N PHE A 62 7.52 -17.71 -3.39
CA PHE A 62 8.44 -18.84 -3.32
C PHE A 62 8.53 -19.61 -4.64
N ILE A 63 7.38 -19.93 -5.25
CA ILE A 63 7.32 -20.56 -6.58
C ILE A 63 7.99 -19.66 -7.62
N GLY A 64 7.75 -18.34 -7.57
CA GLY A 64 8.41 -17.38 -8.45
C GLY A 64 9.94 -17.44 -8.35
N LYS A 65 10.48 -17.53 -7.14
CA LYS A 65 11.93 -17.72 -6.90
C LYS A 65 12.43 -19.09 -7.35
N PHE A 66 11.67 -20.14 -7.07
CA PHE A 66 12.03 -21.51 -7.41
C PHE A 66 12.10 -21.70 -8.93
N VAL A 67 11.11 -21.20 -9.66
CA VAL A 67 11.10 -21.19 -11.14
C VAL A 67 12.31 -20.42 -11.67
N ARG A 68 12.65 -19.26 -11.09
CA ARG A 68 13.84 -18.49 -11.50
C ARG A 68 15.15 -19.26 -11.31
N LYS A 69 15.27 -20.07 -10.25
CA LYS A 69 16.45 -20.92 -10.02
C LYS A 69 16.51 -22.14 -10.94
N LEU A 70 15.36 -22.62 -11.41
CA LEU A 70 15.26 -23.77 -12.30
C LEU A 70 15.42 -23.40 -13.78
N ASP A 71 15.31 -22.12 -14.14
CA ASP A 71 15.41 -21.66 -15.52
C ASP A 71 16.85 -21.75 -16.05
N ILE A 72 17.22 -22.97 -16.45
CA ILE A 72 18.45 -23.33 -17.14
C ILE A 72 18.31 -23.09 -18.66
N THR A 73 17.16 -22.66 -19.20
CA THR A 73 16.99 -22.50 -20.66
C THR A 73 15.87 -21.51 -21.04
N ASP A 74 16.08 -20.22 -20.83
CA ASP A 74 16.03 -19.18 -21.90
C ASP A 74 16.20 -17.79 -21.26
N LYS A 75 17.35 -17.13 -21.49
CA LYS A 75 17.56 -15.71 -21.13
C LYS A 75 16.60 -14.74 -21.88
N ARG A 76 15.64 -15.25 -22.67
CA ARG A 76 14.76 -14.50 -23.56
C ARG A 76 13.40 -14.13 -22.97
N ILE A 77 12.98 -14.74 -21.87
CA ILE A 77 11.76 -14.31 -21.17
C ILE A 77 12.18 -13.27 -20.16
N ALA A 78 12.26 -12.00 -20.60
CA ALA A 78 12.39 -10.85 -19.72
C ALA A 78 11.34 -10.97 -18.61
N VAL A 79 11.78 -11.40 -17.42
CA VAL A 79 10.92 -11.63 -16.28
C VAL A 79 10.37 -10.28 -15.89
N SER A 80 9.11 -10.03 -16.25
CA SER A 80 8.44 -8.81 -15.86
C SER A 80 8.51 -8.67 -14.33
N PRO A 81 8.69 -7.43 -13.83
CA PRO A 81 8.46 -7.18 -12.42
C PRO A 81 7.08 -7.69 -12.07
N LYS A 82 7.00 -8.69 -11.21
CA LYS A 82 5.74 -8.91 -10.53
C LYS A 82 5.67 -7.85 -9.45
N PRO A 83 4.66 -6.97 -9.46
CA PRO A 83 4.53 -5.92 -8.46
C PRO A 83 4.09 -6.58 -7.14
N TYR A 84 5.04 -7.12 -6.38
CA TYR A 84 4.76 -7.85 -5.12
C TYR A 84 4.00 -6.96 -4.12
N ALA A 85 4.32 -5.67 -4.08
CA ALA A 85 3.61 -4.68 -3.27
C ALA A 85 2.15 -4.50 -3.73
N LEU A 86 1.89 -4.48 -5.04
CA LEU A 86 0.52 -4.46 -5.57
C LEU A 86 -0.21 -5.76 -5.24
N LEU A 87 0.45 -6.91 -5.32
CA LEU A 87 -0.14 -8.20 -4.96
C LEU A 87 -0.52 -8.25 -3.47
N LEU A 88 0.33 -7.70 -2.60
CA LEU A 88 0.03 -7.50 -1.18
C LEU A 88 -1.21 -6.63 -0.98
N LEU A 89 -1.31 -5.50 -1.70
CA LEU A 89 -2.50 -4.64 -1.66
C LEU A 89 -3.77 -5.40 -2.08
N ARG A 90 -3.70 -6.16 -3.17
CA ARG A 90 -4.84 -6.95 -3.68
C ARG A 90 -5.30 -8.01 -2.69
N VAL A 91 -4.38 -8.61 -1.95
CA VAL A 91 -4.66 -9.57 -0.87
C VAL A 91 -5.24 -8.89 0.36
N ALA A 92 -4.71 -7.72 0.75
CA ALA A 92 -5.17 -6.97 1.91
C ALA A 92 -6.54 -6.31 1.71
N THR A 93 -6.91 -5.97 0.47
CA THR A 93 -8.15 -5.21 0.17
C THR A 93 -9.42 -5.89 0.69
N PRO A 94 -9.69 -7.19 0.43
CA PRO A 94 -10.90 -7.85 0.95
C PRO A 94 -10.92 -7.94 2.48
N LEU A 95 -9.75 -8.06 3.12
CA LEU A 95 -9.66 -8.05 4.59
C LEU A 95 -10.02 -6.67 5.15
N LEU A 96 -9.54 -5.59 4.53
CA LEU A 96 -9.90 -4.22 4.93
C LEU A 96 -11.37 -3.90 4.66
N VAL A 97 -11.94 -4.41 3.56
CA VAL A 97 -13.39 -4.33 3.28
C VAL A 97 -14.18 -5.07 4.36
N LEU A 98 -13.74 -6.25 4.81
CA LEU A 98 -14.41 -7.01 5.87
C LEU A 98 -14.31 -6.35 7.25
N LEU A 99 -13.27 -5.56 7.51
CA LEU A 99 -13.09 -4.83 8.76
C LEU A 99 -13.70 -3.42 8.75
N SER A 100 -13.94 -2.81 7.59
CA SER A 100 -14.57 -1.47 7.50
C SER A 100 -16.08 -1.50 7.73
N ARG A 101 -16.76 -0.36 7.67
CA ARG A 101 -18.24 -0.36 7.60
C ARG A 101 -18.72 -0.89 6.25
N THR A 102 -19.93 -1.46 6.22
CA THR A 102 -20.59 -2.02 5.01
C THR A 102 -20.77 -0.98 3.90
N HIS A 103 -21.28 0.20 4.23
CA HIS A 103 -21.50 1.28 3.27
C HIS A 103 -20.19 1.78 2.63
N ASN A 104 -19.05 1.58 3.30
CA ASN A 104 -17.73 1.95 2.79
C ASN A 104 -17.17 0.93 1.79
N ALA A 105 -17.81 -0.22 1.60
CA ALA A 105 -17.32 -1.27 0.70
C ALA A 105 -17.10 -0.79 -0.74
N ILE A 106 -18.03 0.03 -1.26
CA ILE A 106 -17.95 0.59 -2.63
C ILE A 106 -16.79 1.59 -2.76
N LEU A 107 -16.45 2.30 -1.69
CA LEU A 107 -15.34 3.26 -1.69
C LEU A 107 -14.00 2.57 -2.02
N PHE A 108 -13.78 1.32 -1.59
CA PHE A 108 -12.58 0.58 -1.96
C PHE A 108 -12.47 0.32 -3.46
N SER A 109 -13.59 0.11 -4.16
CA SER A 109 -13.58 0.02 -5.63
C SER A 109 -13.24 1.35 -6.28
N VAL A 110 -13.69 2.47 -5.69
CA VAL A 110 -13.30 3.82 -6.13
C VAL A 110 -11.81 4.07 -5.88
N PHE A 111 -11.28 3.65 -4.73
CA PHE A 111 -9.85 3.79 -4.43
C PHE A 111 -8.98 3.00 -5.40
N GLU A 112 -9.42 1.81 -5.80
CA GLU A 112 -8.76 1.00 -6.83
C GLU A 112 -8.72 1.70 -8.18
N LEU A 113 -9.82 2.34 -8.59
CA LEU A 113 -9.86 3.14 -9.81
C LEU A 113 -8.93 4.36 -9.71
N GLN A 114 -8.97 5.07 -8.57
CA GLN A 114 -8.07 6.20 -8.31
C GLN A 114 -6.59 5.79 -8.33
N LEU A 115 -6.26 4.61 -7.79
CA LEU A 115 -4.91 4.06 -7.82
C LEU A 115 -4.47 3.74 -9.25
N GLN A 116 -5.34 3.18 -10.09
CA GLN A 116 -5.03 2.94 -11.51
C GLN A 116 -4.75 4.25 -12.25
N LEU A 117 -5.58 5.26 -12.04
CA LEU A 117 -5.35 6.60 -12.63
C LEU A 117 -4.04 7.22 -12.15
N LEU A 118 -3.73 7.07 -10.85
CA LEU A 118 -2.49 7.59 -10.28
C LEU A 118 -1.27 6.85 -10.82
N HIS A 119 -1.37 5.54 -11.02
CA HIS A 119 -0.32 4.74 -11.66
C HIS A 119 -0.12 5.17 -13.11
N LEU A 120 -1.19 5.39 -13.88
CA LEU A 120 -1.11 5.90 -15.25
C LEU A 120 -0.44 7.27 -15.29
N TRP A 121 -0.81 8.19 -14.40
CA TRP A 121 -0.20 9.51 -14.30
C TRP A 121 1.28 9.44 -13.90
N PHE A 122 1.62 8.58 -12.94
CA PHE A 122 3.01 8.40 -12.49
C PHE A 122 3.89 7.79 -13.59
N CYS A 123 3.32 6.90 -14.42
CA CYS A 123 3.99 6.32 -15.59
C CYS A 123 4.01 7.27 -16.80
N SER A 124 3.11 8.25 -16.85
CA SER A 124 3.04 9.23 -17.94
C SER A 124 4.28 10.12 -17.90
N ASP A 125 5.00 10.13 -19.03
CA ASP A 125 6.16 10.95 -19.33
C ASP A 125 7.45 10.61 -18.55
N THR A 126 8.15 9.57 -19.00
CA THR A 126 9.62 9.51 -18.97
C THR A 126 10.17 9.99 -20.32
N GLU A 127 9.67 11.12 -20.85
CA GLU A 127 10.36 11.81 -21.94
C GLU A 127 11.49 12.65 -21.34
N ALA A 128 12.68 12.55 -21.93
CA ALA A 128 13.90 13.22 -21.50
C ALA A 128 13.64 14.73 -21.30
N PRO A 129 14.29 15.37 -20.30
CA PRO A 129 14.04 16.77 -19.99
C PRO A 129 14.43 17.65 -21.19
N SER A 130 13.44 18.15 -21.93
CA SER A 130 13.61 19.25 -22.86
C SER A 130 13.51 20.57 -22.09
N ALA A 131 14.38 21.51 -22.42
CA ALA A 131 14.76 22.67 -21.60
C ALA A 131 13.69 23.77 -21.43
N THR A 132 12.42 23.49 -21.67
CA THR A 132 11.36 24.51 -21.69
C THR A 132 10.03 23.91 -21.27
N ASP A 133 9.75 23.87 -19.97
CA ASP A 133 8.39 23.91 -19.43
C ASP A 133 8.40 24.39 -17.97
N SER A 134 8.18 25.70 -17.80
CA SER A 134 8.49 26.49 -16.61
C SER A 134 7.44 26.44 -15.50
N VAL A 135 6.39 25.60 -15.61
CA VAL A 135 5.33 25.48 -14.59
C VAL A 135 5.25 24.05 -14.01
N ALA A 136 5.61 23.03 -14.78
CA ALA A 136 5.75 21.64 -14.30
C ALA A 136 7.04 21.40 -13.50
N SER A 137 7.93 22.40 -13.43
CA SER A 137 9.25 22.34 -12.80
C SER A 137 9.30 22.75 -11.33
N ILE A 138 8.19 23.17 -10.71
CA ILE A 138 8.19 23.70 -9.33
C ILE A 138 8.23 22.57 -8.29
N LEU A 139 7.76 21.36 -8.62
CA LEU A 139 7.74 20.23 -7.70
C LEU A 139 8.18 18.94 -8.40
N PRO A 140 9.24 18.25 -7.93
CA PRO A 140 9.64 16.97 -8.49
C PRO A 140 8.45 15.99 -8.53
N LYS A 141 8.26 15.24 -9.63
CA LYS A 141 7.21 14.20 -9.75
C LYS A 141 7.04 13.31 -8.51
N PRO A 142 8.11 12.80 -7.84
CA PRO A 142 7.93 12.01 -6.62
C PRO A 142 7.35 12.85 -5.46
N VAL A 143 7.65 14.15 -5.37
CA VAL A 143 7.14 15.01 -4.29
C VAL A 143 5.66 15.30 -4.53
N ALA A 144 5.27 15.50 -5.79
CA ALA A 144 3.86 15.60 -6.17
C ALA A 144 3.11 14.28 -5.86
N ALA A 145 3.66 13.13 -6.22
CA ALA A 145 3.04 11.83 -5.95
C ALA A 145 2.84 11.58 -4.46
N THR A 146 3.86 11.85 -3.64
CA THR A 146 3.78 11.69 -2.17
C THR A 146 2.77 12.66 -1.54
N SER A 147 2.67 13.89 -2.05
CA SER A 147 1.66 14.87 -1.62
C SER A 147 0.24 14.42 -1.96
N ILE A 148 0.02 13.88 -3.17
CA ILE A 148 -1.27 13.32 -3.60
C ILE A 148 -1.64 12.12 -2.72
N LEU A 149 -0.70 11.20 -2.47
CA LEU A 149 -0.92 10.04 -1.60
C LEU A 149 -1.30 10.45 -0.17
N LEU A 150 -0.63 11.48 0.37
CA LEU A 150 -0.95 12.01 1.69
C LEU A 150 -2.35 12.65 1.72
N ALA A 151 -2.70 13.42 0.69
CA ALA A 151 -4.02 14.01 0.56
C ALA A 151 -5.12 12.94 0.47
N LEU A 152 -4.90 11.88 -0.33
CA LEU A 152 -5.83 10.75 -0.45
C LEU A 152 -5.96 9.97 0.87
N THR A 153 -4.85 9.76 1.57
CA THR A 153 -4.84 9.13 2.90
C THR A 153 -5.72 9.88 3.90
N GLN A 154 -5.61 11.21 3.94
CA GLN A 154 -6.41 12.06 4.84
C GLN A 154 -7.86 12.16 4.35
N CYS A 155 -8.08 12.31 3.05
CA CYS A 155 -9.41 12.40 2.45
C CYS A 155 -10.23 11.13 2.70
N THR A 156 -9.63 9.95 2.54
CA THR A 156 -10.32 8.67 2.74
C THR A 156 -10.80 8.45 4.16
N PHE A 157 -10.08 8.95 5.16
CA PHE A 157 -10.55 8.92 6.54
C PHE A 157 -11.89 9.64 6.70
N PHE A 158 -12.06 10.80 6.07
CA PHE A 158 -13.31 11.57 6.11
C PHE A 158 -14.39 10.98 5.19
N LEU A 159 -14.02 10.51 3.99
CA LEU A 159 -14.95 9.86 3.05
C LEU A 159 -15.60 8.61 3.66
N MET A 160 -14.90 7.91 4.55
CA MET A 160 -15.43 6.76 5.28
C MET A 160 -16.38 7.11 6.44
N GLY A 161 -16.74 8.39 6.59
CA GLY A 161 -17.72 8.84 7.58
C GLY A 161 -17.13 9.14 8.96
N ASN A 162 -15.81 9.22 9.10
CA ASN A 162 -15.19 9.68 10.34
C ASN A 162 -15.11 11.22 10.35
N SER A 163 -15.40 11.86 11.49
CA SER A 163 -15.50 13.32 11.59
C SER A 163 -14.63 13.94 12.69
N ASN A 164 -13.57 13.24 13.12
CA ASN A 164 -12.76 13.58 14.31
C ASN A 164 -13.61 13.82 15.58
N SER A 165 -14.83 13.31 15.61
CA SER A 165 -15.71 13.25 16.78
C SER A 165 -15.62 11.86 17.39
N LEU A 166 -15.63 11.77 18.73
CA LEU A 166 -15.63 10.47 19.42
C LEU A 166 -16.85 9.63 19.04
N SER A 167 -18.00 10.26 18.77
CA SER A 167 -19.21 9.58 18.31
C SER A 167 -19.10 8.98 16.91
N SER A 168 -18.10 9.41 16.13
CA SER A 168 -17.86 8.88 14.79
C SER A 168 -16.98 7.63 14.79
N VAL A 169 -16.40 7.23 15.93
CA VAL A 169 -15.62 5.99 16.03
C VAL A 169 -16.57 4.81 16.10
N ASP A 170 -16.43 3.87 15.17
CA ASP A 170 -17.20 2.64 15.19
C ASP A 170 -16.52 1.56 16.04
N LEU A 171 -17.27 1.02 16.99
CA LEU A 171 -16.87 -0.12 17.83
C LEU A 171 -17.52 -1.44 17.38
N GLY A 172 -18.54 -1.41 16.50
CA GLY A 172 -19.25 -2.61 16.07
C GLY A 172 -18.32 -3.63 15.42
N ASN A 173 -17.46 -3.15 14.52
CA ASN A 173 -16.44 -3.97 13.87
C ASN A 173 -15.27 -4.35 14.80
N ALA A 174 -15.12 -3.71 15.96
CA ALA A 174 -13.99 -3.95 16.87
C ALA A 174 -14.11 -5.25 17.68
N TYR A 175 -15.32 -5.80 17.76
CA TYR A 175 -15.60 -7.06 18.47
C TYR A 175 -15.68 -8.28 17.54
N ILE A 176 -15.31 -8.13 16.26
CA ILE A 176 -15.35 -9.24 15.30
C ILE A 176 -14.36 -10.33 15.71
N GLY A 177 -14.89 -11.54 15.96
CA GLY A 177 -14.09 -12.69 16.38
C GLY A 177 -13.52 -12.62 17.80
N VAL A 178 -14.09 -11.78 18.66
CA VAL A 178 -13.71 -11.67 20.07
C VAL A 178 -14.68 -12.48 20.93
N ASP A 179 -14.17 -13.56 21.53
CA ASP A 179 -14.97 -14.44 22.40
C ASP A 179 -14.90 -14.01 23.88
N ASP A 180 -13.76 -13.45 24.32
CA ASP A 180 -13.48 -13.03 25.69
C ASP A 180 -13.12 -11.54 25.80
N TYR A 181 -13.22 -10.95 26.98
CA TYR A 181 -12.81 -9.56 27.23
C TYR A 181 -11.30 -9.36 26.97
N ASN A 182 -10.96 -8.74 25.83
CA ASN A 182 -9.59 -8.40 25.47
C ASN A 182 -9.50 -6.97 24.94
N ILE A 183 -9.15 -6.04 25.82
CA ILE A 183 -9.07 -4.61 25.49
C ILE A 183 -8.01 -4.29 24.44
N GLY A 184 -6.88 -5.02 24.43
CA GLY A 184 -5.79 -4.79 23.49
C GLY A 184 -6.20 -5.15 22.06
N PHE A 185 -6.81 -6.33 21.90
CA PHE A 185 -7.27 -6.79 20.61
C PHE A 185 -8.43 -5.95 20.08
N THR A 186 -9.45 -5.67 20.89
CA THR A 186 -10.55 -4.78 20.51
C THR A 186 -10.06 -3.37 20.17
N GLY A 187 -9.08 -2.84 20.91
CA GLY A 187 -8.46 -1.55 20.62
C GLY A 187 -7.76 -1.52 19.26
N LEU A 188 -6.96 -2.56 18.95
CA LEU A 188 -6.32 -2.71 17.64
C LEU A 188 -7.35 -2.78 16.51
N LEU A 189 -8.38 -3.61 16.69
CA LEU A 189 -9.43 -3.81 15.69
C LEU A 189 -10.26 -2.54 15.47
N THR A 190 -10.50 -1.77 16.54
CA THR A 190 -11.11 -0.42 16.45
C THR A 190 -10.26 0.49 15.56
N PHE A 191 -8.95 0.55 15.79
CA PHE A 191 -8.06 1.37 14.98
C PHE A 191 -8.05 0.92 13.51
N VAL A 192 -7.84 -0.37 13.25
CA VAL A 192 -7.78 -0.91 11.87
C VAL A 192 -9.09 -0.70 11.13
N SER A 193 -10.24 -0.85 11.81
CA SER A 193 -11.56 -0.63 11.20
C SER A 193 -11.76 0.84 10.80
N ASN A 194 -11.49 1.77 11.72
CA ASN A 194 -11.74 3.20 11.51
C ASN A 194 -10.73 3.87 10.57
N TRP A 195 -9.47 3.40 10.55
CA TRP A 195 -8.42 3.88 9.64
C TRP A 195 -8.20 2.98 8.41
N SER A 196 -9.13 2.07 8.12
CA SER A 196 -9.01 1.07 7.04
C SER A 196 -8.67 1.68 5.67
N GLY A 197 -9.32 2.79 5.29
CA GLY A 197 -9.03 3.50 4.04
C GLY A 197 -7.64 4.14 4.01
N SER A 198 -7.21 4.74 5.11
CA SER A 198 -5.88 5.33 5.22
C SER A 198 -4.78 4.27 5.19
N ILE A 199 -4.98 3.14 5.87
CA ILE A 199 -4.08 1.97 5.83
C ILE A 199 -3.99 1.42 4.41
N TRP A 200 -5.13 1.32 3.70
CA TRP A 200 -5.15 0.91 2.30
C TRP A 200 -4.29 1.81 1.43
N TRP A 201 -4.41 3.14 1.57
CA TRP A 201 -3.60 4.11 0.83
C TRP A 201 -2.11 4.10 1.22
N THR A 202 -1.75 3.72 2.46
CA THR A 202 -0.34 3.48 2.81
C THR A 202 0.25 2.35 1.98
N ILE A 203 -0.44 1.21 1.92
CA ILE A 203 0.01 0.02 1.16
C ILE A 203 0.04 0.35 -0.34
N ALA A 204 -0.96 1.08 -0.84
CA ALA A 204 -1.01 1.54 -2.23
C ALA A 204 0.14 2.51 -2.55
N GLY A 205 0.48 3.42 -1.63
CA GLY A 205 1.63 4.32 -1.78
C GLY A 205 2.96 3.58 -1.86
N ILE A 206 3.15 2.55 -1.04
CA ILE A 206 4.33 1.66 -1.13
C ILE A 206 4.38 0.98 -2.50
N SER A 207 3.24 0.50 -3.02
CA SER A 207 3.18 -0.08 -4.37
C SER A 207 3.67 0.88 -5.43
N ILE A 208 3.21 2.14 -5.42
CA ILE A 208 3.64 3.14 -6.41
C ILE A 208 5.14 3.44 -6.29
N ILE A 209 5.67 3.53 -5.08
CA ILE A 209 7.11 3.79 -4.85
C ILE A 209 7.95 2.62 -5.39
N VAL A 210 7.54 1.39 -5.12
CA VAL A 210 8.23 0.17 -5.57
C VAL A 210 8.09 -0.02 -7.09
N ASP A 211 6.90 0.21 -7.64
CA ASP A 211 6.62 0.05 -9.07
C ASP A 211 7.32 1.15 -9.88
N GLY A 212 7.36 2.39 -9.36
CA GLY A 212 8.12 3.50 -9.93
C GLY A 212 9.62 3.21 -9.98
N TYR A 213 10.17 2.66 -8.89
CA TYR A 213 11.55 2.18 -8.86
C TYR A 213 11.81 1.15 -9.97
N TRP A 214 10.94 0.14 -10.11
CA TRP A 214 11.19 -0.91 -11.10
C TRP A 214 11.08 -0.41 -12.54
N GLN A 215 10.21 0.55 -12.83
CA GLN A 215 10.12 1.14 -14.16
C GLN A 215 11.40 1.89 -14.58
N CYS A 216 12.08 2.54 -13.62
CA CYS A 216 13.41 3.13 -13.85
C CYS A 216 14.49 2.06 -14.08
N TYR A 217 14.31 0.85 -13.54
CA TYR A 217 15.21 -0.29 -13.69
C TYR A 217 14.93 -1.13 -14.96
N LYS A 218 14.34 -0.57 -16.03
CA LYS A 218 14.33 -1.31 -17.31
C LYS A 218 15.78 -1.68 -17.67
N PRO A 219 16.15 -2.97 -17.74
CA PRO A 219 17.51 -3.33 -18.12
C PRO A 219 17.77 -2.71 -19.49
N VAL A 220 18.90 -2.03 -19.61
CA VAL A 220 19.41 -1.48 -20.86
C VAL A 220 19.77 -2.67 -21.77
N GLU A 221 18.76 -3.31 -22.35
CA GLU A 221 18.92 -4.41 -23.29
C GLU A 221 19.01 -3.91 -24.75
N SER A 222 19.16 -2.60 -24.95
CA SER A 222 19.23 -2.02 -26.31
C SER A 222 20.61 -1.50 -26.74
N VAL A 223 21.67 -1.58 -25.91
CA VAL A 223 22.96 -0.97 -26.27
C VAL A 223 24.12 -1.97 -26.44
N VAL A 224 24.04 -3.19 -25.90
CA VAL A 224 25.17 -4.15 -26.00
C VAL A 224 25.10 -5.03 -27.26
N MET A 225 23.97 -5.06 -27.99
CA MET A 225 23.81 -5.92 -29.18
C MET A 225 24.48 -5.38 -30.47
N HIS A 226 25.42 -4.43 -30.40
CA HIS A 226 26.16 -3.95 -31.59
C HIS A 226 27.69 -4.07 -31.49
N SER A 227 28.27 -4.58 -30.40
CA SER A 227 29.74 -4.69 -30.31
C SER A 227 30.32 -6.08 -30.54
N HIS A 228 29.53 -7.16 -30.57
CA HIS A 228 30.09 -8.51 -30.70
C HIS A 228 30.05 -9.15 -32.11
N SER A 229 29.72 -8.40 -33.16
CA SER A 229 29.74 -8.96 -34.54
C SER A 229 31.03 -8.73 -35.33
N THR A 230 32.11 -8.23 -34.72
CA THR A 230 33.41 -8.12 -35.40
C THR A 230 34.58 -8.35 -34.43
N ALA A 231 34.83 -9.60 -34.06
CA ALA A 231 36.14 -10.04 -33.57
C ALA A 231 36.29 -11.56 -33.75
N VAL A 232 36.36 -12.00 -35.00
CA VAL A 232 37.09 -13.24 -35.30
C VAL A 232 38.54 -12.83 -35.45
N THR A 233 39.38 -13.15 -34.47
CA THR A 233 40.64 -13.92 -34.62
C THR A 233 41.52 -13.78 -33.39
N SER A 234 42.07 -14.94 -33.00
CA SER A 234 43.35 -15.17 -32.31
C SER A 234 43.17 -15.69 -30.89
N GLY A 235 43.56 -16.95 -30.71
CA GLY A 235 43.58 -17.60 -29.42
C GLY A 235 44.67 -17.01 -28.52
N ASP A 236 44.30 -16.85 -27.26
CA ASP A 236 45.20 -16.93 -26.12
C ASP A 236 44.34 -17.49 -24.98
N ASP A 237 44.74 -18.66 -24.47
CA ASP A 237 44.17 -19.27 -23.26
C ASP A 237 44.70 -18.47 -22.06
N HIS A 238 44.03 -17.38 -21.70
CA HIS A 238 44.32 -16.62 -20.48
C HIS A 238 43.04 -16.21 -19.73
N ASP A 239 42.89 -16.83 -18.55
CA ASP A 239 42.19 -16.40 -17.34
C ASP A 239 40.69 -16.03 -17.42
N ASP A 240 39.84 -17.05 -17.60
CA ASP A 240 38.37 -17.01 -17.38
C ASP A 240 37.96 -16.55 -15.96
N HIS A 241 38.89 -16.47 -15.00
CA HIS A 241 38.62 -16.04 -13.63
C HIS A 241 38.58 -14.52 -13.46
N GLU A 242 39.21 -13.72 -14.32
CA GLU A 242 39.21 -12.26 -14.17
C GLU A 242 37.88 -11.64 -14.63
N ASP A 243 37.29 -12.14 -15.72
CA ASP A 243 36.00 -11.67 -16.24
C ASP A 243 34.82 -11.99 -15.30
N GLU A 244 34.82 -13.16 -14.65
CA GLU A 244 33.77 -13.54 -13.70
C GLU A 244 33.79 -12.66 -12.43
N THR A 245 34.97 -12.22 -11.98
CA THR A 245 35.10 -11.31 -10.84
C THR A 245 34.69 -9.87 -11.18
N LEU A 246 34.93 -9.40 -12.41
CA LEU A 246 34.47 -8.08 -12.88
C LEU A 246 32.96 -8.04 -13.09
N GLU A 247 32.36 -9.10 -13.64
CA GLU A 247 30.89 -9.19 -13.77
C GLU A 247 30.21 -9.27 -12.39
N THR A 248 30.79 -10.01 -11.45
CA THR A 248 30.24 -10.14 -10.09
C THR A 248 30.33 -8.81 -9.33
N THR A 249 31.45 -8.09 -9.42
CA THR A 249 31.61 -6.77 -8.78
C THR A 249 30.75 -5.68 -9.43
N ALA A 250 30.55 -5.72 -10.75
CA ALA A 250 29.62 -4.82 -11.44
C ALA A 250 28.15 -5.10 -11.07
N ALA A 251 27.78 -6.38 -10.94
CA ALA A 251 26.44 -6.79 -10.52
C ALA A 251 26.15 -6.44 -9.04
N GLU A 252 27.14 -6.57 -8.16
CA GLU A 252 27.04 -6.14 -6.76
C GLU A 252 26.95 -4.61 -6.63
N GLY A 253 27.75 -3.87 -7.42
CA GLY A 253 27.65 -2.41 -7.50
C GLY A 253 26.28 -1.92 -7.98
N SER A 254 25.70 -2.58 -8.98
CA SER A 254 24.36 -2.29 -9.48
C SER A 254 23.27 -2.56 -8.44
N LYS A 255 23.31 -3.70 -7.73
CA LYS A 255 22.37 -4.02 -6.63
C LYS A 255 22.44 -3.03 -5.47
N SER A 256 23.63 -2.55 -5.14
CA SER A 256 23.84 -1.54 -4.10
C SER A 256 23.20 -0.20 -4.48
N ALA A 257 23.45 0.30 -5.69
CA ALA A 257 22.88 1.55 -6.21
C ALA A 257 21.33 1.52 -6.30
N ILE A 258 20.81 0.38 -6.72
CA ILE A 258 19.36 0.06 -6.75
C ILE A 258 18.71 0.23 -5.38
N SER A 259 19.33 -0.33 -4.33
CA SER A 259 18.79 -0.26 -2.98
C SER A 259 18.81 1.16 -2.43
N SER A 260 19.81 1.97 -2.81
CA SER A 260 19.92 3.37 -2.38
C SER A 260 18.88 4.28 -3.03
N ASP A 261 18.55 4.06 -4.31
CA ASP A 261 17.55 4.88 -5.00
C ASP A 261 16.14 4.61 -4.47
N LEU A 262 15.75 3.33 -4.29
CA LEU A 262 14.48 2.95 -3.66
C LEU A 262 14.36 3.57 -2.26
N LEU A 263 15.43 3.52 -1.47
CA LEU A 263 15.47 4.10 -0.14
C LEU A 263 15.36 5.63 -0.17
N SER A 264 15.92 6.29 -1.19
CA SER A 264 15.79 7.73 -1.41
C SER A 264 14.32 8.13 -1.64
N TYR A 265 13.62 7.48 -2.58
CA TYR A 265 12.20 7.76 -2.82
C TYR A 265 11.33 7.49 -1.58
N TYR A 266 11.60 6.39 -0.87
CA TYR A 266 10.90 6.06 0.37
C TYR A 266 11.17 7.08 1.49
N SER A 267 12.42 7.49 1.67
CA SER A 267 12.81 8.50 2.65
C SER A 267 12.11 9.83 2.39
N MET A 268 11.93 10.20 1.12
CA MET A 268 11.23 11.42 0.75
C MET A 268 9.74 11.35 1.07
N TYR A 269 9.06 10.22 0.78
CA TYR A 269 7.68 9.98 1.20
C TYR A 269 7.51 10.13 2.71
N TYR A 270 8.43 9.53 3.48
CA TYR A 270 8.43 9.62 4.93
C TYR A 270 8.63 11.07 5.41
N ILE A 271 9.64 11.79 4.91
CA ILE A 271 9.94 13.16 5.31
C ILE A 271 8.77 14.10 5.00
N CYS A 272 8.19 14.03 3.80
CA CYS A 272 7.04 14.86 3.43
C CYS A 272 5.84 14.60 4.37
N SER A 273 5.57 13.34 4.70
CA SER A 273 4.49 13.00 5.62
C SER A 273 4.77 13.42 7.05
N ALA A 274 6.00 13.23 7.54
CA ALA A 274 6.41 13.62 8.88
C ALA A 274 6.34 15.15 9.07
N PHE A 275 6.74 15.90 8.04
CA PHE A 275 6.59 17.35 8.01
C PHE A 275 5.13 17.77 8.13
N PHE A 276 4.24 17.18 7.34
CA PHE A 276 2.80 17.47 7.42
C PHE A 276 2.21 17.18 8.80
N PHE A 277 2.47 16.00 9.37
CA PHE A 277 1.95 15.65 10.69
C PHE A 277 2.51 16.55 11.80
N SER A 278 3.76 17.00 11.68
CA SER A 278 4.40 17.93 12.62
C SER A 278 3.79 19.33 12.55
N VAL A 279 3.54 19.84 11.34
CA VAL A 279 2.85 21.13 11.15
C VAL A 279 1.42 21.06 11.66
N ALA A 280 0.70 19.96 11.39
CA ALA A 280 -0.66 19.76 11.88
C ALA A 280 -0.72 19.67 13.41
N LEU A 281 0.20 18.92 14.05
CA LEU A 281 0.27 18.82 15.52
C LEU A 281 0.61 20.15 16.16
N SER A 282 1.63 20.86 15.64
CA SER A 282 2.07 22.14 16.21
C SER A 282 0.96 23.18 16.11
N THR A 283 0.31 23.32 14.96
CA THR A 283 -0.83 24.23 14.76
C THR A 283 -1.96 23.94 15.74
N LEU A 284 -2.30 22.66 15.92
CA LEU A 284 -3.35 22.23 16.83
C LEU A 284 -2.96 22.51 18.29
N THR A 285 -1.71 22.22 18.67
CA THR A 285 -1.18 22.49 20.01
C THR A 285 -1.20 23.99 20.34
N ILE A 286 -0.80 24.84 19.40
CA ILE A 286 -0.86 26.30 19.55
C ILE A 286 -2.31 26.75 19.71
N SER A 287 -3.22 26.26 18.88
CA SER A 287 -4.65 26.60 18.95
C SER A 287 -5.28 26.20 20.29
N VAL A 288 -5.00 24.99 20.77
CA VAL A 288 -5.45 24.49 22.09
C VAL A 288 -4.88 25.30 23.25
N THR A 289 -3.63 25.76 23.12
CA THR A 289 -2.98 26.58 24.13
C THR A 289 -3.63 27.97 24.23
N ILE A 290 -3.90 28.61 23.08
CA ILE A 290 -4.55 29.93 23.01
C ILE A 290 -6.00 29.86 23.49
N LEU A 291 -6.74 28.83 23.06
CA LEU A 291 -8.18 28.69 23.32
C LEU A 291 -8.49 27.86 24.57
N ARG A 292 -7.53 27.69 25.49
CA ARG A 292 -7.67 26.84 26.69
C ARG A 292 -8.85 27.23 27.59
N GLN A 293 -9.19 28.51 27.66
CA GLN A 293 -10.31 29.01 28.46
C GLN A 293 -11.63 29.09 27.68
N HIS A 294 -11.64 28.72 26.40
CA HIS A 294 -12.83 28.76 25.56
C HIS A 294 -13.77 27.59 25.87
N LEU A 295 -15.09 27.82 25.80
CA LEU A 295 -16.11 26.81 26.09
C LEU A 295 -15.96 25.52 25.23
N PHE A 296 -15.44 25.67 24.02
CA PHE A 296 -15.24 24.58 23.06
C PHE A 296 -13.97 23.72 23.31
N ILE A 297 -13.17 24.03 24.33
CA ILE A 297 -11.93 23.27 24.64
C ILE A 297 -12.22 21.78 24.82
N TRP A 298 -13.32 21.45 25.49
CA TRP A 298 -13.69 20.07 25.80
C TRP A 298 -14.49 19.38 24.68
N THR A 299 -15.36 20.11 23.99
CA THR A 299 -16.30 19.51 23.03
C THR A 299 -15.78 19.45 21.60
N VAL A 300 -14.89 20.36 21.20
CA VAL A 300 -14.38 20.44 19.82
C VAL A 300 -12.88 20.16 19.77
N PHE A 301 -12.11 20.85 20.61
CA PHE A 301 -10.65 20.79 20.53
C PHE A 301 -10.07 19.50 21.13
N SER A 302 -10.56 19.05 22.29
CA SER A 302 -10.08 17.83 22.93
C SER A 302 -10.28 16.57 22.06
N PRO A 303 -11.47 16.29 21.47
CA PRO A 303 -11.64 15.19 20.54
C PRO A 303 -10.67 15.29 19.36
N LYS A 304 -10.55 16.46 18.73
CA LYS A 304 -9.64 16.64 17.59
C LYS A 304 -8.17 16.44 17.98
N PHE A 305 -7.76 16.86 19.18
CA PHE A 305 -6.42 16.62 19.71
C PHE A 305 -6.16 15.12 19.91
N LEU A 306 -7.12 14.37 20.47
CA LEU A 306 -7.01 12.92 20.63
C LEU A 306 -6.89 12.19 19.29
N PHE A 307 -7.70 12.58 18.29
CA PHE A 307 -7.58 12.04 16.94
C PHE A 307 -6.22 12.35 16.33
N GLN A 308 -5.71 13.58 16.50
CA GLN A 308 -4.37 13.93 16.03
C GLN A 308 -3.29 13.08 16.73
N GLY A 309 -3.46 12.80 18.02
CA GLY A 309 -2.63 11.86 18.77
C GLY A 309 -2.64 10.47 18.13
N ALA A 310 -3.82 9.90 17.87
CA ALA A 310 -3.96 8.59 17.21
C ALA A 310 -3.36 8.57 15.78
N TRP A 311 -3.54 9.64 15.02
CA TRP A 311 -2.93 9.82 13.70
C TRP A 311 -1.40 9.78 13.74
N ILE A 312 -0.78 10.29 14.80
CA ILE A 312 0.67 10.33 14.93
C ILE A 312 1.21 9.03 15.52
N THR A 313 0.61 8.54 16.60
CA THR A 313 1.10 7.36 17.32
C THR A 313 0.76 6.08 16.60
N LEU A 314 -0.51 5.85 16.27
CA LEU A 314 -0.96 4.60 15.67
C LEU A 314 -0.75 4.62 14.16
N TYR A 315 -1.16 5.69 13.47
CA TYR A 315 -1.03 5.72 12.01
C TYR A 315 0.40 6.05 11.56
N HIS A 316 0.92 7.24 11.86
CA HIS A 316 2.22 7.66 11.33
C HIS A 316 3.37 6.79 11.88
N CYS A 317 3.50 6.64 13.20
CA CYS A 317 4.60 5.88 13.80
C CYS A 317 4.48 4.36 13.52
N VAL A 318 3.33 3.72 13.79
CA VAL A 318 3.22 2.26 13.64
C VAL A 318 2.99 1.84 12.18
N ILE A 319 1.93 2.31 11.53
CA ILE A 319 1.59 1.88 10.16
C ILE A 319 2.59 2.43 9.15
N GLN A 320 2.77 3.75 9.14
CA GLN A 320 3.52 4.41 8.08
C GLN A 320 5.04 4.36 8.27
N THR A 321 5.55 4.36 9.50
CA THR A 321 7.00 4.25 9.75
C THR A 321 7.41 2.81 9.98
N LEU A 322 6.92 2.13 11.02
CA LEU A 322 7.43 0.80 11.38
C LEU A 322 7.08 -0.26 10.33
N ILE A 323 5.79 -0.41 10.00
CA ILE A 323 5.34 -1.45 9.07
C ILE A 323 5.83 -1.16 7.65
N SER A 324 5.69 0.08 7.18
CA SER A 324 6.15 0.46 5.84
C SER A 324 7.67 0.28 5.66
N THR A 325 8.48 0.66 6.65
CA THR A 325 9.94 0.49 6.59
C THR A 325 10.30 -0.99 6.57
N PHE A 326 9.64 -1.80 7.39
CA PHE A 326 9.80 -3.25 7.34
C PHE A 326 9.44 -3.82 5.95
N LEU A 327 8.34 -3.36 5.36
CA LEU A 327 7.92 -3.81 4.03
C LEU A 327 8.95 -3.42 2.96
N VAL A 328 9.44 -2.19 2.95
CA VAL A 328 10.37 -1.69 1.93
C VAL A 328 11.80 -2.22 2.10
N VAL A 329 12.31 -2.28 3.33
CA VAL A 329 13.72 -2.63 3.59
C VAL A 329 13.93 -4.13 3.72
N VAL A 330 12.95 -4.87 4.24
CA VAL A 330 13.09 -6.31 4.51
C VAL A 330 12.26 -7.13 3.54
N TRP A 331 10.95 -6.87 3.48
CA TRP A 331 10.03 -7.76 2.74
C TRP A 331 10.18 -7.65 1.22
N VAL A 332 10.28 -6.45 0.66
CA VAL A 332 10.43 -6.24 -0.79
C VAL A 332 11.76 -6.83 -1.31
N PRO A 333 12.93 -6.55 -0.71
CA PRO A 333 14.18 -7.21 -1.10
C PRO A 333 14.13 -8.72 -0.93
N TRP A 334 13.49 -9.21 0.14
CA TRP A 334 13.24 -10.63 0.28
C TRP A 334 12.37 -11.17 -0.85
N CYS A 335 11.32 -10.49 -1.31
CA CYS A 335 10.52 -10.99 -2.44
C CYS A 335 11.31 -11.05 -3.75
N ILE A 336 12.29 -10.17 -3.92
CA ILE A 336 13.10 -10.05 -5.14
C ILE A 336 14.24 -11.07 -5.20
N THR A 337 14.92 -11.33 -4.08
CA THR A 337 16.13 -12.18 -3.97
C THR A 337 15.86 -13.68 -4.08
#